data_AF-A0A9E0WP40-F1
#
_entry.id   AF-A0A9E0WP40-F1
#
_cell.length_a   1.000
_cell.length_b   1.000
_cell.length_c   1.000
_cell.angle_alpha   90.00
_cell.angle_beta   90.00
_cell.angle_gamma   90.00
#
_symmetry.space_group_name_H-M   'P 1'
#
loop_
_entity.id
_entity.type
_entity.pdbx_description
1 polymer ?
#
loop_
_entity_poly.entity_id
_entity_poly.type
_entity_poly.pdbx_seq_one_letter_code
_entity_poly.pdbx_strand_id
1 'polypeptide(L)' 'MKSITINGSQRESVGKKATKALRNAGQVPCVLYGGDQNVHFSAPELAFSKLVYTPNAHTVVIALD' A
#
# COMPACT_ATOMS: atom_id res chain seq x y z
N MET A 1 2.98 -20.83 2.94
CA MET A 1 2.29 -19.53 2.70
C MET A 1 2.69 -19.02 1.34
N LYS A 2 1.75 -18.47 0.56
CA LYS A 2 2.08 -17.79 -0.69
C LYS A 2 2.53 -16.37 -0.36
N SER A 3 3.58 -15.90 -1.04
CA SER A 3 4.09 -14.53 -0.88
C SER A 3 3.58 -13.66 -2.00
N ILE A 4 3.13 -12.45 -1.69
CA ILE A 4 2.69 -11.43 -2.66
C ILE A 4 3.57 -10.21 -2.47
N THR A 5 4.14 -9.72 -3.57
CA THR A 5 4.89 -8.45 -3.57
C THR A 5 3.98 -7.31 -3.98
N ILE A 6 3.91 -6.27 -3.17
CA ILE A 6 3.24 -5.01 -3.48
C ILE A 6 4.30 -3.95 -3.65
N ASN A 7 4.40 -3.41 -4.87
CA ASN A 7 5.26 -2.28 -5.17
C ASN A 7 4.50 -1.00 -4.81
N GLY A 8 5.08 -0.21 -3.91
CA GLY A 8 4.53 1.06 -3.48
C GLY A 8 5.59 2.15 -3.51
N SER A 9 5.13 3.39 -3.48
CA SER A 9 5.97 4.58 -3.35
C SER A 9 5.80 5.19 -1.97
N GLN A 10 6.91 5.62 -1.37
CA GLN A 10 6.85 6.30 -0.08
C GLN A 10 6.13 7.65 -0.22
N ARG A 11 5.29 7.99 0.77
CA ARG A 11 4.53 9.24 0.78
C ARG A 11 5.23 10.28 1.63
N GLU A 12 5.73 11.33 0.99
CA GLU A 12 6.31 12.49 1.68
C GLU A 12 5.24 13.40 2.32
N SER A 13 4.05 13.49 1.70
CA SER A 13 2.98 14.38 2.17
C SER A 13 1.73 13.61 2.63
N VAL A 14 1.34 13.87 3.87
CA VAL A 14 0.09 13.41 4.48
C VAL A 14 -0.93 14.56 4.55
N GLY A 15 -2.22 14.22 4.52
CA GLY A 15 -3.32 15.20 4.64
C GLY A 15 -4.36 15.13 3.52
N LYS A 16 -5.44 15.90 3.67
CA LYS A 16 -6.64 15.82 2.82
C LYS A 16 -6.35 16.06 1.33
N LYS A 17 -5.58 17.11 1.02
CA LYS A 17 -5.27 17.50 -0.37
C LYS A 17 -4.42 16.44 -1.09
N ALA A 18 -3.30 16.03 -0.48
CA ALA A 18 -2.41 15.01 -1.03
C ALA A 18 -3.12 13.66 -1.22
N THR A 19 -3.90 13.24 -0.22
CA THR A 19 -4.64 11.97 -0.27
C THR A 19 -5.73 11.99 -1.36
N LYS A 20 -6.38 13.14 -1.60
CA LYS A 20 -7.35 13.28 -2.70
C LYS A 20 -6.67 13.17 -4.07
N ALA A 21 -5.50 13.79 -4.24
CA ALA A 21 -4.73 13.70 -5.48
C ALA A 21 -4.30 12.26 -5.79
N LEU A 22 -3.81 11.51 -4.79
CA LEU A 22 -3.44 10.10 -4.92
C LEU A 22 -4.63 9.24 -5.38
N ARG A 23 -5.80 9.39 -4.74
CA ARG A 23 -6.99 8.63 -5.14
C ARG A 23 -7.46 8.95 -6.55
N ASN A 24 -7.39 10.23 -6.95
CA ASN A 24 -7.72 10.63 -8.31
C ASN A 24 -6.75 10.04 -9.35
N ALA A 25 -5.51 9.73 -8.95
CA ALA A 25 -4.52 9.06 -9.78
C ALA A 25 -4.60 7.52 -9.72
N GLY A 26 -5.67 6.95 -9.14
CA GLY A 26 -5.84 5.50 -8.99
C GLY A 26 -4.91 4.84 -7.97
N GLN A 27 -4.30 5.64 -7.09
CA GLN A 27 -3.42 5.15 -6.04
C GLN A 27 -4.19 5.01 -4.72
N VAL A 28 -3.86 3.94 -3.98
CA VAL A 28 -4.41 3.66 -2.66
C VAL A 28 -3.40 4.10 -1.60
N PRO A 29 -3.75 5.04 -0.72
CA PRO A 29 -2.90 5.44 0.40
C PRO A 29 -2.93 4.37 1.50
N CYS A 30 -1.75 3.94 1.94
CA CYS A 30 -1.56 2.87 2.92
C CYS A 30 -0.65 3.32 4.08
N VAL A 31 -0.71 2.57 5.18
CA VAL A 31 0.18 2.71 6.33
C VAL A 31 0.63 1.33 6.78
N LEU A 32 1.94 1.16 6.94
CA LEU A 32 2.54 -0.02 7.58
C LEU A 32 3.02 0.38 8.97
N TYR A 33 2.67 -0.43 9.97
CA TYR A 33 3.04 -0.24 11.36
C TYR A 33 3.50 -1.57 11.97
N GLY A 34 4.07 -1.54 13.18
CA GLY A 34 4.51 -2.74 13.91
C GLY A 34 6.02 -3.01 13.85
N GLY A 35 6.79 -2.16 13.18
CA GLY A 35 8.25 -2.06 13.35
C GLY A 35 8.61 -0.83 14.18
N ASP A 36 9.83 -0.31 13.98
CA ASP A 36 10.33 0.87 14.72
C ASP A 36 9.61 2.17 14.37
N GLN A 37 9.17 2.31 13.11
CA GLN A 37 8.50 3.51 12.61
C GLN A 37 7.30 3.18 11.72
N ASN A 38 6.33 4.08 11.70
CA ASN A 38 5.19 4.00 10.81
C ASN A 38 5.59 4.46 9.40
N VAL A 39 5.37 3.61 8.41
CA VAL A 39 5.69 3.90 7.01
C VAL A 39 4.42 4.23 6.25
N HIS A 40 4.35 5.46 5.74
CA HIS A 40 3.27 5.90 4.86
C HIS A 40 3.68 5.66 3.41
N PHE A 41 2.88 4.90 2.67
CA PHE A 41 3.15 4.60 1.26
C PHE A 41 1.86 4.62 0.44
N SER A 42 1.98 4.60 -0.87
CA SER A 42 0.86 4.42 -1.79
C SER A 42 1.18 3.33 -2.80
N ALA A 43 0.17 2.57 -3.22
CA ALA A 43 0.32 1.60 -4.28
C ALA A 43 -0.92 1.58 -5.19
N PRO A 44 -0.82 1.08 -6.44
CA PRO A 44 -1.96 0.97 -7.33
C PRO A 44 -3.04 0.05 -6.75
N GLU A 45 -4.31 0.38 -6.96
CA GLU A 45 -5.44 -0.42 -6.47
C GLU A 45 -5.37 -1.90 -6.89
N LEU A 46 -4.97 -2.14 -8.14
CA LEU A 46 -4.87 -3.49 -8.70
C LEU A 46 -3.85 -4.37 -7.97
N ALA A 47 -2.86 -3.79 -7.30
CA ALA A 47 -1.86 -4.53 -6.52
C ALA A 47 -2.50 -5.28 -5.33
N PHE A 48 -3.63 -4.78 -4.80
CA PHE A 48 -4.32 -5.37 -3.64
C PHE A 48 -5.35 -6.43 -4.02
N SER A 49 -5.73 -6.54 -5.30
CA SER A 49 -6.80 -7.45 -5.75
C SER A 49 -6.57 -8.90 -5.33
N LYS A 50 -5.32 -9.38 -5.45
CA LYS A 50 -4.90 -10.75 -5.10
C LYS A 50 -4.78 -11.00 -3.60
N LEU A 51 -4.86 -9.94 -2.79
CA LEU A 51 -4.80 -10.01 -1.34
C LEU A 51 -6.20 -9.87 -0.72
N VAL A 52 -6.96 -8.85 -1.11
CA VAL A 52 -8.24 -8.47 -0.49
C VAL A 52 -9.39 -9.39 -0.88
N TYR A 53 -9.48 -9.78 -2.15
CA TYR A 53 -10.64 -10.53 -2.67
C TYR A 53 -10.44 -12.05 -2.64
N THR A 54 -9.57 -12.55 -1.75
CA THR A 54 -9.30 -13.98 -1.61
C THR A 54 -9.41 -14.41 -0.15
N PRO A 55 -9.90 -15.62 0.14
CA PRO A 55 -9.97 -16.14 1.51
C PRO A 55 -8.63 -16.69 2.02
N ASN A 56 -7.56 -16.60 1.23
CA ASN A 56 -6.27 -17.21 1.54
C ASN A 56 -5.39 -16.26 2.38
N ALA A 57 -4.67 -16.80 3.35
CA ALA A 57 -3.62 -16.08 4.05
C ALA A 57 -2.35 -15.99 3.19
N HIS A 58 -1.81 -14.78 3.03
CA HIS A 58 -0.59 -14.51 2.29
C HIS A 58 0.39 -13.72 3.14
N THR A 59 1.68 -13.95 2.92
CA THR A 59 2.73 -13.06 3.41
C THR A 59 2.92 -11.95 2.39
N VAL A 60 2.89 -10.69 2.82
CA VAL A 60 3.02 -9.54 1.91
C VAL A 60 4.41 -8.93 2.07
N VAL A 61 5.13 -8.81 0.97
CA VAL A 61 6.39 -8.06 0.89
C VAL A 61 6.09 -6.72 0.26
N ILE A 62 6.33 -5.64 0.99
CA ILE A 62 6.15 -4.28 0.49
C ILE A 62 7.51 -3.81 -0.02
N ALA A 63 7.64 -3.67 -1.34
CA ALA A 63 8.79 -3.05 -1.97
C ALA A 63 8.50 -1.56 -2.12
N LEU A 64 9.29 -0.73 -1.45
CA LEU A 64 9.18 0.72 -1.51
C LEU A 64 10.30 1.26 -2.39
N ASP A 65 9.92 1.96 -3.45
CA ASP A 65 10.81 2.80 -4.27
C ASP A 65 10.74 4.27 -3.82
#